data_AF-A0A101HG54-F1
#
_entry.id   AF-A0A101HG54-F1
#
_cell.length_a   1.000
_cell.length_b   1.000
_cell.length_c   1.000
_cell.angle_alpha   90.00
_cell.angle_beta   90.00
_cell.angle_gamma   90.00
#
_symmetry.space_group_name_H-M   'P 1'
#
loop_
_entity.id
_entity.type
_entity.pdbx_description
1 polymer ?
#
loop_
_entity_poly.entity_id
_entity_poly.type
_entity_poly.pdbx_seq_one_letter_code
_entity_poly.pdbx_strand_id
1 'polypeptide(L)'
;DEYITIDSDFASNHTISTIPASSFVTENMTNTLSQSEAYECISGTREPTTEVTLQGDATGFDLRGKDGIPCVYSELSLTRENDNAVKVDINWETTNNSLLGYCIYSQNEERCLNREIYFSADRGVGNIQEYLDNLVSKTDYISIILYATNTKDSPDITVRDISVSFALVENDMELLSENISDYIDIKSLFNGDRYQVILPILRGEQSYSLKENSTVWYPNLGDNSFVLENEASGIYQVIG
;
A
#
# COMPACT_ATOMS: atom_id res chain seq x y z
N ASP A 1 0.88 13.84 18.36
CA ASP A 1 0.06 13.44 17.20
C ASP A 1 0.85 12.46 16.35
N GLU A 2 0.23 11.36 15.94
CA GLU A 2 0.86 10.33 15.10
C GLU A 2 0.75 10.77 13.64
N TYR A 3 1.88 10.77 12.93
CA TYR A 3 1.97 11.17 11.51
C TYR A 3 2.36 9.96 10.67
N ILE A 4 1.72 9.81 9.52
CA ILE A 4 2.03 8.77 8.54
C ILE A 4 2.86 9.41 7.44
N THR A 5 3.94 8.74 7.06
CA THR A 5 4.84 9.17 5.97
C THR A 5 4.61 8.28 4.76
N ILE A 6 4.46 8.89 3.58
CA ILE A 6 4.36 8.20 2.29
C ILE A 6 5.47 8.72 1.39
N ASP A 7 6.29 7.81 0.85
CA ASP A 7 7.45 8.08 0.00
C ASP A 7 7.38 7.33 -1.34
N SER A 8 7.85 7.98 -2.41
CA SER A 8 7.93 7.40 -3.75
C SER A 8 9.26 6.70 -4.02
N ASP A 9 9.27 5.77 -4.99
CA ASP A 9 10.47 5.04 -5.43
C ASP A 9 11.64 5.97 -5.79
N PHE A 10 12.87 5.56 -5.43
CA PHE A 10 14.07 6.34 -5.71
C PHE A 10 14.38 6.40 -7.22
N ALA A 11 14.00 7.49 -7.89
CA ALA A 11 14.53 8.09 -9.14
C ALA A 11 13.47 8.93 -9.87
N SER A 12 12.19 8.78 -9.52
CA SER A 12 11.15 9.78 -9.78
C SER A 12 11.31 10.92 -8.78
N ASN A 13 10.99 12.16 -9.14
CA ASN A 13 11.09 13.34 -8.26
C ASN A 13 10.61 13.00 -6.83
N HIS A 14 11.51 13.01 -5.85
CA HIS A 14 11.20 12.56 -4.50
C HIS A 14 10.29 13.57 -3.82
N THR A 15 9.11 13.10 -3.44
CA THR A 15 8.18 13.84 -2.60
C THR A 15 7.91 12.99 -1.38
N ILE A 16 8.11 13.57 -0.19
CA ILE A 16 7.74 12.95 1.07
C ILE A 16 6.54 13.71 1.59
N SER A 17 5.42 13.00 1.75
CA SER A 17 4.21 13.57 2.33
C SER A 17 4.06 13.07 3.76
N THR A 18 3.77 13.97 4.69
CA THR A 18 3.32 13.56 6.03
C THR A 18 1.89 13.98 6.27
N ILE A 19 1.10 13.06 6.78
CA ILE A 19 -0.33 13.24 6.96
C ILE A 19 -0.66 12.89 8.41
N PRO A 20 -1.35 13.77 9.16
CA PRO A 20 -1.83 13.43 10.50
C PRO A 20 -2.75 12.21 10.44
N ALA A 21 -2.55 11.20 11.27
CA ALA A 21 -3.44 10.02 11.27
C ALA A 21 -4.92 10.38 11.50
N SER A 22 -5.18 11.49 12.20
CA SER A 22 -6.53 12.01 12.46
C SER A 22 -7.23 12.61 11.24
N SER A 23 -6.54 12.86 10.11
CA SER A 23 -7.17 13.40 8.90
C SER A 23 -7.76 12.33 7.99
N PHE A 24 -7.57 11.05 8.33
CA PHE A 24 -8.18 9.95 7.59
C PHE A 24 -9.68 9.88 7.87
N VAL A 25 -10.47 9.99 6.81
CA VAL A 25 -11.91 9.77 6.82
C VAL A 25 -12.18 8.35 6.36
N THR A 26 -12.83 7.56 7.21
CA THR A 26 -13.11 6.14 6.96
C THR A 26 -14.47 5.96 6.30
N GLU A 27 -14.50 5.22 5.20
CA GLU A 27 -15.69 4.72 4.53
C GLU A 27 -15.83 3.21 4.80
N ASN A 28 -16.96 2.77 5.37
CA ASN A 28 -17.24 1.35 5.55
C ASN A 28 -17.79 0.78 4.23
N MET A 29 -17.05 -0.16 3.65
CA MET A 29 -17.37 -0.76 2.35
C MET A 29 -18.13 -2.07 2.47
N THR A 30 -18.35 -2.59 3.67
CA THR A 30 -18.86 -3.95 3.87
C THR A 30 -20.27 -4.12 3.31
N ASN A 31 -21.16 -3.17 3.60
CA ASN A 31 -22.52 -3.18 3.04
C ASN A 31 -22.50 -3.03 1.52
N THR A 32 -21.70 -2.10 1.00
CA THR A 32 -21.59 -1.86 -0.44
C THR A 32 -21.12 -3.12 -1.18
N LEU A 33 -20.05 -3.75 -0.72
CA LEU A 33 -19.47 -4.95 -1.33
C LEU A 33 -20.36 -6.18 -1.13
N SER A 34 -21.08 -6.28 -0.02
CA SER A 34 -22.05 -7.37 0.21
C SER A 34 -23.25 -7.33 -0.75
N GLN A 35 -23.53 -6.15 -1.33
CA GLN A 35 -24.61 -5.94 -2.29
C GLN A 35 -24.11 -5.91 -3.74
N SER A 36 -22.79 -5.85 -3.93
CA SER A 36 -22.16 -5.91 -5.24
C SER A 36 -22.46 -7.25 -5.92
N GLU A 37 -22.60 -7.17 -7.24
CA GLU A 37 -22.69 -8.38 -8.05
C GLU A 37 -21.35 -9.12 -8.02
N ALA A 38 -21.42 -10.44 -7.86
CA ALA A 38 -20.25 -11.30 -7.77
C ALA A 38 -19.91 -11.89 -9.14
N TYR A 39 -18.62 -11.97 -9.45
CA TYR A 39 -18.08 -12.42 -10.74
C TYR A 39 -16.97 -13.45 -10.54
N GLU A 40 -16.60 -14.15 -11.61
CA GLU A 40 -15.32 -14.86 -11.67
C GLU A 40 -14.28 -13.92 -12.28
N CYS A 41 -13.21 -13.66 -11.53
CA CYS A 41 -12.31 -12.54 -11.78
C CYS A 41 -11.43 -12.68 -13.03
N ILE A 42 -11.18 -13.90 -13.50
CA ILE A 42 -10.34 -14.15 -14.68
C ILE A 42 -11.16 -14.02 -15.96
N SER A 43 -12.35 -14.63 -15.97
CA SER A 43 -13.25 -14.65 -17.11
C SER A 43 -14.07 -13.37 -17.24
N GLY A 44 -14.23 -12.61 -16.15
CA GLY A 44 -15.12 -11.45 -16.07
C GLY A 44 -16.59 -11.82 -16.25
N THR A 45 -16.93 -13.11 -16.15
CA THR A 45 -18.29 -13.59 -16.34
C THR A 45 -19.01 -13.72 -15.01
N ARG A 46 -20.31 -13.42 -15.03
CA ARG A 46 -21.18 -13.73 -13.91
C ARG A 46 -21.40 -15.24 -13.90
N GLU A 47 -20.78 -15.92 -12.96
CA GLU A 47 -21.05 -17.33 -12.74
C GLU A 47 -22.17 -17.52 -11.71
N PRO A 48 -23.13 -18.45 -11.94
CA PRO A 48 -24.16 -18.78 -10.94
C PRO A 48 -23.60 -19.32 -9.62
N THR A 49 -22.33 -19.67 -9.62
CA THR A 49 -21.58 -20.33 -8.55
C THR A 49 -20.77 -19.37 -7.71
N THR A 50 -20.71 -18.09 -8.11
CA THR A 50 -20.15 -17.02 -7.28
C THR A 50 -21.27 -16.43 -6.44
N GLU A 51 -21.14 -16.56 -5.12
CA GLU A 51 -22.19 -16.14 -4.20
C GLU A 51 -21.65 -15.15 -3.16
N VAL A 52 -22.41 -14.07 -2.97
CA VAL A 52 -22.24 -13.14 -1.86
C VAL A 52 -23.44 -13.29 -0.96
N THR A 53 -23.21 -13.73 0.27
CA THR A 53 -24.29 -13.99 1.23
C THR A 53 -24.08 -13.18 2.50
N LEU A 54 -25.04 -12.30 2.83
CA LEU A 54 -25.05 -11.57 4.09
C LEU A 54 -25.14 -12.52 5.28
N GLN A 55 -24.36 -12.24 6.32
CA GLN A 55 -24.37 -13.01 7.57
C GLN A 55 -25.54 -12.60 8.51
N GLY A 56 -26.76 -12.51 7.97
CA GLY A 56 -27.97 -12.12 8.73
C GLY A 56 -27.91 -10.66 9.21
N ASP A 57 -28.11 -10.43 10.52
CA ASP A 57 -27.95 -9.09 11.15
C ASP A 57 -26.47 -8.71 11.40
N ALA A 58 -25.53 -9.62 11.11
CA ALA A 58 -24.10 -9.35 11.27
C ALA A 58 -23.55 -8.55 10.08
N THR A 59 -22.59 -7.67 10.34
CA THR A 59 -22.05 -6.66 9.41
C THR A 59 -21.23 -7.22 8.24
N GLY A 60 -21.19 -8.54 8.02
CA GLY A 60 -20.28 -9.19 7.07
C GLY A 60 -20.97 -9.97 5.95
N PHE A 61 -20.17 -10.51 5.04
CA PHE A 61 -20.62 -11.33 3.92
C PHE A 61 -19.67 -12.48 3.60
N ASP A 62 -20.22 -13.59 3.11
CA ASP A 62 -19.44 -14.68 2.53
C ASP A 62 -19.14 -14.38 1.07
N LEU A 63 -17.94 -14.73 0.60
CA LEU A 63 -17.57 -14.74 -0.82
C LEU A 63 -17.14 -16.15 -1.19
N ARG A 64 -17.97 -16.82 -2.00
CA ARG A 64 -17.77 -18.22 -2.40
C ARG A 64 -17.70 -18.34 -3.91
N GLY A 65 -16.93 -19.32 -4.39
CA GLY A 65 -16.89 -19.74 -5.79
C GLY A 65 -16.81 -21.25 -5.90
N LYS A 66 -17.36 -21.84 -6.97
CA LYS A 66 -17.31 -23.30 -7.18
C LYS A 66 -15.98 -23.73 -7.80
N ASP A 67 -15.64 -23.12 -8.93
CA ASP A 67 -14.39 -23.30 -9.68
C ASP A 67 -13.89 -21.89 -10.06
N GLY A 68 -12.61 -21.57 -9.87
CA GLY A 68 -12.06 -20.24 -10.24
C GLY A 68 -11.88 -19.27 -9.07
N ILE A 69 -11.78 -17.97 -9.38
CA ILE A 69 -11.50 -16.89 -8.41
C ILE A 69 -12.77 -16.03 -8.27
N PRO A 70 -13.65 -16.29 -7.28
CA PRO A 70 -14.81 -15.43 -7.02
C PRO A 70 -14.34 -14.04 -6.61
N CYS A 71 -15.03 -13.01 -7.09
CA CYS A 71 -14.71 -11.64 -6.72
C CYS A 71 -15.90 -10.68 -6.76
N VAL A 72 -15.76 -9.62 -5.98
CA VAL A 72 -16.67 -8.46 -5.94
C VAL A 72 -15.84 -7.20 -6.06
N TYR A 73 -16.45 -6.14 -6.60
CA TYR A 73 -15.80 -4.84 -6.64
C TYR A 73 -16.77 -3.71 -6.35
N SER A 74 -16.20 -2.58 -5.98
CA SER A 74 -16.92 -1.32 -5.81
C SER A 74 -16.01 -0.15 -6.14
N GLU A 75 -16.57 0.89 -6.76
CA GLU A 75 -15.86 2.15 -6.96
C GLU A 75 -15.70 2.89 -5.63
N LEU A 76 -14.54 3.50 -5.40
CA LEU A 76 -14.31 4.31 -4.20
C LEU A 76 -14.53 5.78 -4.54
N SER A 77 -15.32 6.46 -3.72
CA SER A 77 -15.68 7.86 -3.94
C SER A 77 -14.66 8.79 -3.30
N LEU A 78 -13.50 8.95 -3.95
CA LEU A 78 -12.49 9.90 -3.51
C LEU A 78 -12.88 11.36 -3.76
N THR A 79 -12.52 12.23 -2.82
CA THR A 79 -12.44 13.66 -3.07
C THR A 79 -11.34 13.95 -4.10
N ARG A 80 -11.64 14.84 -5.05
CA ARG A 80 -10.79 15.17 -6.21
C ARG A 80 -10.13 16.53 -6.11
N GLU A 81 -10.09 17.08 -4.91
CA GLU A 81 -9.50 18.40 -4.66
C GLU A 81 -7.97 18.31 -4.71
N ASN A 82 -7.39 17.32 -4.02
CA ASN A 82 -5.96 17.01 -3.99
C ASN A 82 -5.71 15.51 -4.12
N ASP A 83 -4.44 15.13 -4.22
CA ASP A 83 -4.03 13.73 -4.17
C ASP A 83 -4.36 13.13 -2.80
N ASN A 84 -4.60 11.83 -2.76
CA ASN A 84 -5.09 11.14 -1.58
C ASN A 84 -4.12 10.05 -1.11
N ALA A 85 -3.90 10.00 0.19
CA ALA A 85 -3.40 8.80 0.84
C ALA A 85 -4.56 7.84 1.11
N VAL A 86 -4.31 6.55 0.92
CA VAL A 86 -5.30 5.49 1.11
C VAL A 86 -4.81 4.50 2.15
N LYS A 87 -5.70 4.13 3.06
CA LYS A 87 -5.52 3.05 4.02
C LYS A 87 -6.64 2.03 3.85
N VAL A 88 -6.30 0.75 3.89
CA VAL A 88 -7.26 -0.35 3.78
C VAL A 88 -7.21 -1.17 5.07
N ASP A 89 -8.38 -1.38 5.68
CA ASP A 89 -8.55 -2.22 6.85
C ASP A 89 -9.56 -3.34 6.53
N ILE A 90 -9.16 -4.61 6.64
CA ILE A 90 -10.01 -5.77 6.34
C ILE A 90 -9.93 -6.80 7.48
N ASN A 91 -11.09 -7.16 8.02
CA ASN A 91 -11.24 -8.30 8.91
C ASN A 91 -11.96 -9.44 8.21
N TRP A 92 -11.36 -10.62 8.20
CA TRP A 92 -11.89 -11.76 7.45
C TRP A 92 -11.57 -13.10 8.12
N GLU A 93 -12.27 -14.13 7.68
CA GLU A 93 -12.16 -15.49 8.18
C GLU A 93 -12.19 -16.50 7.04
N THR A 94 -11.60 -17.67 7.27
CA THR A 94 -11.70 -18.84 6.39
C THR A 94 -11.73 -20.12 7.20
N THR A 95 -12.46 -21.12 6.69
CA THR A 95 -12.56 -22.45 7.32
C THR A 95 -11.81 -23.53 6.53
N ASN A 96 -11.38 -23.25 5.31
CA ASN A 96 -10.80 -24.22 4.37
C ASN A 96 -9.43 -23.79 3.83
N ASN A 97 -8.72 -22.90 4.52
CA ASN A 97 -7.44 -22.32 4.11
C ASN A 97 -7.51 -21.56 2.77
N SER A 98 -8.67 -21.00 2.44
CA SER A 98 -8.76 -20.02 1.36
C SER A 98 -7.93 -18.78 1.68
N LEU A 99 -7.37 -18.19 0.64
CA LEU A 99 -6.66 -16.92 0.72
C LEU A 99 -7.62 -15.81 0.31
N LEU A 100 -7.64 -14.73 1.08
CA LEU A 100 -8.25 -13.47 0.66
C LEU A 100 -7.23 -12.73 -0.20
N GLY A 101 -7.68 -12.10 -1.27
CA GLY A 101 -6.92 -11.08 -1.98
C GLY A 101 -7.72 -9.81 -2.16
N TYR A 102 -7.01 -8.69 -2.25
CA TYR A 102 -7.62 -7.42 -2.61
C TYR A 102 -6.74 -6.65 -3.61
N CYS A 103 -7.38 -5.73 -4.32
CA CYS A 103 -6.72 -4.83 -5.25
C CYS A 103 -7.39 -3.45 -5.15
N ILE A 104 -6.60 -2.43 -4.81
CA ILE A 104 -6.99 -1.04 -5.10
C ILE A 104 -6.56 -0.76 -6.53
N TYR A 105 -7.49 -0.89 -7.46
CA TYR A 105 -7.23 -0.76 -8.89
C TYR A 105 -7.26 0.71 -9.30
N SER A 106 -6.21 1.17 -9.97
CA SER A 106 -6.13 2.48 -10.60
C SER A 106 -6.54 2.38 -12.07
N GLN A 107 -7.49 3.21 -12.50
CA GLN A 107 -7.81 3.31 -13.92
C GLN A 107 -6.72 4.02 -14.71
N ASN A 108 -6.03 5.00 -14.12
CA ASN A 108 -4.96 5.72 -14.81
C ASN A 108 -3.72 4.85 -15.02
N GLU A 109 -3.38 3.99 -14.05
CA GLU A 109 -2.20 3.12 -14.11
C GLU A 109 -2.50 1.71 -14.63
N GLU A 110 -3.79 1.38 -14.81
CA GLU A 110 -4.29 0.08 -15.26
C GLU A 110 -3.75 -1.10 -14.43
N ARG A 111 -3.53 -0.90 -13.12
CA ARG A 111 -2.94 -1.89 -12.21
C ARG A 111 -3.41 -1.72 -10.77
N CYS A 112 -3.14 -2.73 -9.94
CA CYS A 112 -3.28 -2.64 -8.50
C CYS A 112 -2.19 -1.76 -7.90
N LEU A 113 -2.57 -0.88 -6.98
CA LEU A 113 -1.67 0.02 -6.27
C LEU A 113 -1.06 -0.62 -5.01
N ASN A 114 -1.71 -1.61 -4.41
CA ASN A 114 -1.17 -2.39 -3.28
C ASN A 114 -0.15 -3.42 -3.76
N ARG A 115 0.86 -3.69 -2.91
CA ARG A 115 1.98 -4.61 -3.20
C ARG A 115 1.61 -6.07 -2.97
N GLU A 116 0.94 -6.38 -1.86
CA GLU A 116 0.51 -7.74 -1.53
C GLU A 116 -0.88 -8.04 -2.09
N ILE A 117 -0.99 -9.17 -2.78
CA ILE A 117 -2.17 -9.56 -3.57
C ILE A 117 -2.98 -10.65 -2.85
N TYR A 118 -2.34 -11.47 -2.02
CA TYR A 118 -2.98 -12.60 -1.33
C TYR A 118 -2.51 -12.73 0.12
N PHE A 119 -3.46 -12.96 1.00
CA PHE A 119 -3.29 -13.01 2.44
C PHE A 119 -3.80 -14.35 2.97
N SER A 120 -3.00 -14.98 3.83
CA SER A 120 -3.38 -16.18 4.57
C SER A 120 -3.83 -15.81 5.98
N ALA A 121 -4.84 -16.51 6.49
CA ALA A 121 -5.30 -16.33 7.86
C ALA A 121 -4.51 -17.20 8.86
N ASP A 122 -4.17 -16.67 10.03
CA ASP A 122 -3.67 -17.48 11.14
C ASP A 122 -4.85 -18.03 11.95
N ARG A 123 -4.89 -19.36 12.12
CA ARG A 123 -6.00 -20.07 12.79
C ARG A 123 -7.40 -19.76 12.21
N GLY A 124 -7.46 -19.43 10.92
CA GLY A 124 -8.70 -19.16 10.21
C GLY A 124 -9.24 -17.73 10.38
N VAL A 125 -8.52 -16.83 11.06
CA VAL A 125 -8.86 -15.39 11.15
C VAL A 125 -7.71 -14.56 10.58
N GLY A 126 -8.05 -13.56 9.77
CA GLY A 126 -7.11 -12.62 9.17
C GLY A 126 -7.50 -11.17 9.47
N ASN A 127 -6.47 -10.33 9.63
CA ASN A 127 -6.61 -8.89 9.75
C ASN A 127 -5.56 -8.24 8.85
N ILE A 128 -6.00 -7.35 7.98
CA ILE A 128 -5.17 -6.58 7.06
C ILE A 128 -5.32 -5.12 7.45
N GLN A 129 -4.20 -4.43 7.65
CA GLN A 129 -4.14 -3.00 7.90
C GLN A 129 -2.95 -2.45 7.14
N GLU A 130 -3.19 -1.90 5.95
CA GLU A 130 -2.14 -1.44 5.04
C GLU A 130 -2.39 -0.02 4.54
N TYR A 131 -1.32 0.74 4.43
CA TYR A 131 -1.29 1.99 3.67
C TYR A 131 -0.86 1.66 2.24
N LEU A 132 -1.40 2.38 1.26
CA LEU A 132 -0.83 2.32 -0.08
C LEU A 132 0.50 3.08 -0.10
N ASP A 133 1.52 2.44 -0.65
CA ASP A 133 2.85 3.03 -0.83
C ASP A 133 2.82 4.24 -1.77
N ASN A 134 1.80 4.34 -2.62
CA ASN A 134 1.65 5.42 -3.60
C ASN A 134 0.44 6.29 -3.29
N LEU A 135 0.59 7.60 -3.51
CA LEU A 135 -0.52 8.55 -3.50
C LEU A 135 -1.44 8.30 -4.69
N VAL A 136 -2.74 8.40 -4.45
CA VAL A 136 -3.75 8.34 -5.51
C VAL A 136 -3.98 9.73 -6.06
N SER A 137 -3.67 9.90 -7.35
CA SER A 137 -3.88 11.16 -8.05
C SER A 137 -5.34 11.61 -7.98
N LYS A 138 -5.57 12.90 -7.77
CA LYS A 138 -6.92 13.51 -7.76
C LYS A 138 -7.73 13.29 -9.04
N THR A 139 -7.07 12.98 -10.16
CA THR A 139 -7.73 12.68 -11.43
C THR A 139 -8.01 11.20 -11.65
N ASP A 140 -7.57 10.35 -10.73
CA ASP A 140 -7.73 8.90 -10.84
C ASP A 140 -9.12 8.44 -10.39
N TYR A 141 -9.57 7.36 -11.02
CA TYR A 141 -10.75 6.62 -10.63
C TYR A 141 -10.25 5.30 -10.08
N ILE A 142 -10.47 5.10 -8.78
CA ILE A 142 -10.05 3.87 -8.13
C ILE A 142 -11.24 3.01 -7.73
N SER A 143 -11.03 1.71 -7.76
CA SER A 143 -11.98 0.73 -7.24
C SER A 143 -11.28 -0.23 -6.29
N ILE A 144 -12.03 -0.76 -5.35
CA ILE A 144 -11.59 -1.90 -4.55
C ILE A 144 -12.18 -3.17 -5.15
N ILE A 145 -11.33 -4.16 -5.37
CA ILE A 145 -11.70 -5.49 -5.83
C ILE A 145 -11.29 -6.46 -4.71
N LEU A 146 -12.23 -7.27 -4.22
CA LEU A 146 -11.97 -8.37 -3.31
C LEU A 146 -12.17 -9.69 -4.02
N TYR A 147 -11.27 -10.63 -3.78
CA TYR A 147 -11.33 -11.95 -4.38
C TYR A 147 -10.85 -13.02 -3.41
N ALA A 148 -11.28 -14.25 -3.64
CA ALA A 148 -10.85 -15.40 -2.85
C ALA A 148 -10.22 -16.47 -3.75
N THR A 149 -9.22 -17.18 -3.25
CA THR A 149 -8.63 -18.32 -3.97
C THR A 149 -8.37 -19.48 -3.03
N ASN A 150 -8.38 -20.69 -3.58
CA ASN A 150 -8.00 -21.91 -2.87
C ASN A 150 -7.41 -22.90 -3.88
N THR A 151 -6.30 -23.54 -3.50
CA THR A 151 -5.56 -24.44 -4.40
C THR A 151 -6.04 -25.88 -4.35
N LYS A 152 -6.89 -26.24 -3.37
CA LYS A 152 -7.31 -27.62 -3.11
C LYS A 152 -8.82 -27.81 -3.16
N ASP A 153 -9.56 -26.83 -2.67
CA ASP A 153 -11.01 -26.86 -2.54
C ASP A 153 -11.64 -25.64 -3.22
N SER A 154 -12.96 -25.55 -3.21
CA SER A 154 -13.69 -24.35 -3.63
C SER A 154 -13.35 -23.16 -2.72
N PRO A 155 -13.04 -21.97 -3.27
CA PRO A 155 -12.73 -20.80 -2.46
C PRO A 155 -13.92 -20.36 -1.61
N ASP A 156 -13.69 -20.16 -0.31
CA ASP A 156 -14.69 -19.74 0.67
C ASP A 156 -14.03 -18.87 1.75
N ILE A 157 -14.43 -17.60 1.79
CA ILE A 157 -14.05 -16.66 2.84
C ILE A 157 -15.28 -15.96 3.38
N THR A 158 -15.18 -15.51 4.63
CA THR A 158 -16.15 -14.61 5.25
C THR A 158 -15.47 -13.29 5.54
N VAL A 159 -15.90 -12.20 4.90
CA VAL A 159 -15.48 -10.84 5.23
C VAL A 159 -16.37 -10.33 6.35
N ARG A 160 -15.78 -10.02 7.51
CA ARG A 160 -16.50 -9.54 8.70
C ARG A 160 -16.71 -8.03 8.67
N ASP A 161 -15.66 -7.32 8.26
CA ASP A 161 -15.66 -5.88 8.10
C ASP A 161 -14.58 -5.48 7.09
N ILE A 162 -14.88 -4.47 6.29
CA ILE A 162 -13.94 -3.83 5.40
C ILE A 162 -14.19 -2.33 5.38
N SER A 163 -13.12 -1.58 5.55
CA SER A 163 -13.16 -0.13 5.44
C SER A 163 -11.97 0.38 4.65
N VAL A 164 -12.20 1.47 3.94
CA VAL A 164 -11.14 2.20 3.24
C VAL A 164 -11.15 3.61 3.79
N SER A 165 -9.99 4.08 4.21
CA SER A 165 -9.82 5.42 4.75
C SER A 165 -8.99 6.28 3.81
N PHE A 166 -9.37 7.55 3.69
CA PHE A 166 -8.74 8.50 2.78
C PHE A 166 -8.34 9.76 3.51
N ALA A 167 -7.18 10.32 3.16
CA ALA A 167 -6.75 11.62 3.63
C ALA A 167 -6.23 12.46 2.47
N LEU A 168 -6.69 13.71 2.41
CA LEU A 168 -6.18 14.69 1.46
C LEU A 168 -4.73 15.04 1.79
N VAL A 169 -3.88 15.05 0.77
CA VAL A 169 -2.52 15.59 0.87
C VAL A 169 -2.60 17.08 0.57
N GLU A 170 -2.67 17.90 1.62
CA GLU A 170 -2.76 19.36 1.48
C GLU A 170 -1.40 20.06 1.42
N ASN A 171 -0.36 19.43 1.98
CA ASN A 171 1.00 19.97 2.04
C ASN A 171 1.98 18.93 1.55
N ASP A 172 2.44 19.08 0.32
CA ASP A 172 3.76 18.57 -0.07
C ASP A 172 4.76 19.37 0.77
N MET A 173 5.28 18.77 1.84
CA MET A 173 6.43 19.37 2.48
C MET A 173 7.61 19.17 1.54
N GLU A 174 8.04 20.25 0.89
CA GLU A 174 9.38 20.27 0.30
C GLU A 174 10.37 19.90 1.41
N LEU A 175 11.30 19.01 1.11
CA LEU A 175 12.43 18.71 1.99
C LEU A 175 13.18 20.03 2.27
N LEU A 176 12.88 20.68 3.40
CA LEU A 176 13.42 22.00 3.76
C LEU A 176 14.94 21.99 3.95
N SER A 177 15.48 20.81 4.19
CA SER A 177 16.89 20.53 3.95
C SER A 177 17.02 19.11 3.45
N GLU A 178 17.60 18.97 2.28
CA GLU A 178 18.51 17.89 2.00
C GLU A 178 19.65 17.95 3.04
N ASN A 179 19.43 17.46 4.26
CA ASN A 179 20.55 16.94 5.06
C ASN A 179 20.93 15.58 4.45
N ILE A 180 21.18 15.63 3.15
CA ILE A 180 21.97 14.66 2.45
C ILE A 180 23.27 14.60 3.25
N SER A 181 23.48 13.51 3.95
CA SER A 181 24.84 13.15 4.32
C SER A 181 25.58 12.92 3.00
N ASP A 182 26.28 13.94 2.51
CA ASP A 182 27.13 13.82 1.34
C ASP A 182 28.29 12.88 1.69
N TYR A 183 28.25 11.66 1.18
CA TYR A 183 29.45 10.83 1.17
C TYR A 183 30.36 11.34 0.05
N ILE A 184 31.48 11.96 0.44
CA ILE A 184 32.51 12.43 -0.47
C ILE A 184 33.61 11.38 -0.55
N ASP A 185 33.73 10.69 -1.68
CA ASP A 185 34.87 9.83 -1.99
C ASP A 185 35.71 10.46 -3.10
N ILE A 186 37.01 10.58 -2.84
CA ILE A 186 37.96 11.15 -3.81
C ILE A 186 38.79 10.00 -4.36
N LYS A 187 38.54 9.64 -5.62
CA LYS A 187 39.36 8.65 -6.32
C LYS A 187 40.41 9.34 -7.15
N SER A 188 41.65 8.90 -6.97
CA SER A 188 42.79 9.33 -7.79
C SER A 188 42.84 8.48 -9.05
N LEU A 189 42.80 9.13 -10.22
CA LEU A 189 42.95 8.46 -11.51
C LEU A 189 44.42 8.31 -11.90
N PHE A 190 44.70 7.41 -12.83
CA PHE A 190 46.06 7.02 -13.25
C PHE A 190 46.95 8.20 -13.70
N ASN A 191 46.37 9.34 -14.09
CA ASN A 191 47.11 10.51 -14.59
C ASN A 191 47.18 11.68 -13.59
N GLY A 192 46.83 11.46 -12.32
CA GLY A 192 46.85 12.51 -11.29
C GLY A 192 45.58 13.37 -11.22
N ASP A 193 44.64 13.16 -12.14
CA ASP A 193 43.31 13.73 -12.06
C ASP A 193 42.56 13.13 -10.87
N ARG A 194 41.78 13.98 -10.18
CA ARG A 194 40.91 13.56 -9.08
C ARG A 194 39.47 13.72 -9.51
N TYR A 195 38.68 12.68 -9.32
CA TYR A 195 37.24 12.77 -9.48
C TYR A 195 36.58 12.73 -8.08
N GLN A 196 35.68 13.68 -7.85
CA GLN A 196 34.86 13.76 -6.64
C GLN A 196 33.49 13.19 -6.97
N VAL A 197 33.07 12.16 -6.24
CA VAL A 197 31.70 11.67 -6.28
C VAL A 197 30.99 12.23 -5.05
N ILE A 198 29.89 12.94 -5.27
CA ILE A 198 28.99 13.44 -4.22
C ILE A 198 27.72 12.60 -4.33
N LEU A 199 27.35 11.88 -3.27
CA LEU A 199 26.19 11.01 -3.27
C LEU A 199 25.26 11.29 -2.11
N PRO A 200 23.97 11.46 -2.38
CA PRO A 200 23.00 11.66 -1.35
C PRO A 200 22.72 10.39 -0.54
N ILE A 201 23.00 10.42 0.76
CA ILE A 201 22.55 9.38 1.68
C ILE A 201 21.22 9.84 2.29
N LEU A 202 20.13 9.32 1.74
CA LEU A 202 18.84 9.20 2.44
C LEU A 202 18.82 7.81 3.08
N ARG A 203 18.31 7.64 4.30
CA ARG A 203 18.11 6.29 4.89
C ARG A 203 16.62 6.02 5.11
N GLY A 204 16.12 4.93 4.54
CA GLY A 204 14.71 4.50 4.40
C GLY A 204 14.59 3.10 3.78
N GLU A 205 13.40 2.48 3.70
CA GLU A 205 13.23 1.15 3.08
C GLU A 205 13.66 1.12 1.60
N GLN A 206 13.52 2.26 0.91
CA GLN A 206 13.94 2.45 -0.49
C GLN A 206 15.34 3.09 -0.64
N SER A 207 16.14 3.11 0.42
CA SER A 207 17.47 3.75 0.40
C SER A 207 18.62 2.85 -0.05
N TYR A 208 19.85 3.37 -0.10
CA TYR A 208 21.06 2.63 -0.44
C TYR A 208 22.15 2.83 0.62
N SER A 209 22.97 1.80 0.83
CA SER A 209 24.16 1.85 1.68
C SER A 209 25.41 1.36 0.95
N LEU A 210 26.56 1.94 1.28
CA LEU A 210 27.86 1.45 0.83
C LEU A 210 28.30 0.34 1.78
N LYS A 211 28.50 -0.88 1.24
CA LYS A 211 29.08 -1.97 2.03
C LYS A 211 30.58 -1.71 2.21
N GLU A 212 31.06 -1.73 3.46
CA GLU A 212 32.47 -1.56 3.78
C GLU A 212 33.35 -2.41 2.86
N ASN A 213 34.38 -1.79 2.26
CA ASN A 213 35.33 -2.38 1.33
C ASN A 213 34.79 -2.83 -0.04
N SER A 214 33.67 -2.29 -0.52
CA SER A 214 33.19 -2.50 -1.89
C SER A 214 32.92 -1.18 -2.63
N THR A 215 33.03 -1.20 -3.96
CA THR A 215 32.59 -0.11 -4.87
C THR A 215 31.16 -0.29 -5.35
N VAL A 216 30.41 -1.22 -4.76
CA VAL A 216 29.06 -1.58 -5.20
C VAL A 216 28.07 -1.09 -4.15
N TRP A 217 27.11 -0.30 -4.61
CA TRP A 217 26.00 0.19 -3.80
C TRP A 217 24.97 -0.92 -3.62
N TYR A 218 24.44 -1.06 -2.41
CA TYR A 218 23.40 -2.03 -2.10
C TYR A 218 22.14 -1.31 -1.63
N PRO A 219 20.93 -1.76 -2.02
CA PRO A 219 19.71 -1.29 -1.40
C PRO A 219 19.77 -1.57 0.11
N ASN A 220 19.35 -0.60 0.90
CA ASN A 220 19.36 -0.64 2.35
C ASN A 220 18.16 -1.47 2.81
N LEU A 221 18.38 -2.78 2.91
CA LEU A 221 17.36 -3.72 3.37
C LEU A 221 17.26 -3.65 4.90
N GLY A 222 16.56 -2.63 5.41
CA GLY A 222 15.94 -2.65 6.74
C GLY A 222 16.84 -2.40 7.95
N ASP A 223 17.57 -1.28 8.00
CA ASP A 223 18.15 -0.81 9.26
C ASP A 223 17.09 0.00 10.05
N ASN A 224 16.41 -0.67 10.98
CA ASN A 224 15.29 -0.16 11.81
C ASN A 224 15.69 0.90 12.87
N SER A 225 16.80 1.61 12.70
CA SER A 225 17.35 2.54 13.71
C SER A 225 17.01 4.01 13.45
N PHE A 226 16.14 4.31 12.49
CA PHE A 226 15.77 5.69 12.19
C PHE A 226 14.28 5.97 12.43
N VAL A 227 14.00 7.21 12.81
CA VAL A 227 12.65 7.77 12.92
C VAL A 227 12.64 9.10 12.15
N LEU A 228 11.62 9.31 11.33
CA LEU A 228 11.34 10.63 10.74
C LEU A 228 10.50 11.41 11.75
N GLU A 229 11.05 12.48 12.32
CA GLU A 229 10.34 13.37 13.25
C GLU A 229 9.91 14.65 12.53
N ASN A 230 8.63 15.00 12.67
CA ASN A 230 8.07 16.24 12.14
C ASN A 230 8.03 17.29 13.26
N GLU A 231 8.85 18.34 13.15
CA GLU A 231 8.88 19.44 14.14
C GLU A 231 8.12 20.70 13.68
N ALA A 232 7.10 20.56 12.82
CA ALA A 232 6.30 21.65 12.24
C ALA A 232 7.06 22.63 11.32
N SER A 233 8.39 22.71 11.44
CA SER A 233 9.30 23.45 10.56
C SER A 233 10.01 22.56 9.54
N GLY A 234 9.60 21.29 9.38
CA GLY A 234 10.19 20.33 8.45
C GLY A 234 10.24 18.90 9.01
N ILE A 235 10.55 17.94 8.14
CA ILE A 235 10.83 16.54 8.51
C ILE A 235 12.33 16.41 8.76
N TYR A 236 12.69 15.88 9.91
CA TYR A 236 14.07 15.57 10.28
C TYR A 236 14.26 14.06 10.40
N GLN A 237 15.38 13.56 9.91
CA GLN A 237 15.80 12.21 10.18
C GLN A 237 16.56 12.17 11.51
N VAL A 238 16.05 11.41 12.48
CA VAL A 238 16.70 11.16 13.77
C VAL A 238 17.27 9.74 13.76
N ILE A 239 18.55 9.63 14.13
CA ILE A 239 19.26 8.35 14.27
C ILE A 239 19.20 7.96 15.75
N GLY A 240 18.68 6.77 16.06
CA GLY A 240 18.68 6.16 17.38
C GLY A 240 20.00 5.50 17.77
#